data_AF-A0A818SYC8-F1
#
_entry.id   AF-A0A818SYC8-F1
#
_cell.length_a   1.000
_cell.length_b   1.000
_cell.length_c   1.000
_cell.angle_alpha   90.00
_cell.angle_beta   90.00
_cell.angle_gamma   90.00
#
_symmetry.space_group_name_H-M   'P 1'
#
loop_
_entity.id
_entity.type
_entity.pdbx_description
1 polymer ?
#
loop_
_entity_poly.entity_id
_entity_poly.type
_entity_poly.pdbx_seq_one_letter_code
_entity_poly.pdbx_strand_id
1 'polypeptide(L)'
;MVLFYLILTLVNIIPIDSSLRSCRQTFGANKYDLNKLDHLTLSGGDTQFRYLLTPCGIVPADKCGKSSTPLDKGITSCQERIATSSFESAMGYLDGYGKSPNLEFKENPQGPGTGVVMTMRNAKCNMNERLVKITFVCDTSITNPTTMDVKENPTCQFDITVKAAGACPIKEGGVSGGTVFIIILLVLVIVYLLGGILYNRFKEKQTGLAVLPHPGFWLLIVGLSLTGCRFCINSIRNCFQGNSATSSGKYESV
;
A
#
# COMPACT_ATOMS: atom_id res chain seq x y z
N MET A 1 -32.02 3.89 19.15
CA MET A 1 -31.14 5.07 18.99
C MET A 1 -29.66 4.74 19.20
N VAL A 2 -29.28 4.13 20.33
CA VAL A 2 -27.87 3.74 20.62
C VAL A 2 -27.27 2.82 19.55
N LEU A 3 -28.03 1.85 19.08
CA LEU A 3 -27.55 0.89 18.07
C LEU A 3 -27.38 1.52 16.67
N PHE A 4 -28.24 2.46 16.29
CA PHE A 4 -28.13 3.19 15.02
C PHE A 4 -26.90 4.11 15.04
N TYR A 5 -26.62 4.73 16.19
CA TYR A 5 -25.36 5.44 16.44
C TYR A 5 -24.15 4.51 16.40
N LEU A 6 -24.24 3.29 16.93
CA LEU A 6 -23.15 2.31 16.91
C LEU A 6 -22.80 1.85 15.49
N ILE A 7 -23.82 1.61 14.64
CA ILE A 7 -23.65 1.31 13.21
C ILE A 7 -23.05 2.50 12.47
N LEU A 8 -23.56 3.73 12.70
CA LEU A 8 -23.02 4.94 12.08
C LEU A 8 -21.57 5.20 12.50
N THR A 9 -21.21 4.95 13.77
CA THR A 9 -19.82 5.04 14.22
C THR A 9 -18.96 3.95 13.56
N LEU A 10 -19.41 2.70 13.46
CA LEU A 10 -18.62 1.64 12.81
C LEU A 10 -18.40 1.88 11.31
N VAL A 11 -19.37 2.47 10.61
CA VAL A 11 -19.26 2.84 9.19
C VAL A 11 -18.42 4.13 9.00
N ASN A 12 -18.49 5.10 9.91
CA ASN A 12 -17.65 6.31 9.90
C ASN A 12 -16.25 6.13 10.51
N ILE A 13 -15.92 4.99 11.13
CA ILE A 13 -14.60 4.73 11.73
C ILE A 13 -13.55 4.30 10.68
N ILE A 14 -13.95 4.05 9.43
CA ILE A 14 -13.00 3.85 8.32
C ILE A 14 -12.99 5.10 7.43
N PRO A 15 -12.44 6.20 7.93
CA PRO A 15 -11.33 6.80 7.22
C PRO A 15 -10.22 7.05 8.23
N ILE A 16 -9.42 6.01 8.49
CA ILE A 16 -8.05 6.28 8.89
C ILE A 16 -7.30 6.59 7.60
N ASP A 17 -7.56 7.77 7.02
CA ASP A 17 -6.56 8.43 6.17
C ASP A 17 -5.45 8.86 7.13
N SER A 18 -4.64 7.86 7.52
CA SER A 18 -3.48 8.02 8.35
C SER A 18 -2.44 8.71 7.48
N SER A 19 -2.50 10.03 7.54
CA SER A 19 -1.55 11.03 7.05
C SER A 19 -0.09 10.84 7.48
N LEU A 20 0.38 9.64 7.85
CA LEU A 20 1.61 9.44 8.60
C LEU A 20 2.46 8.20 8.18
N ARG A 21 2.53 7.91 6.88
CA ARG A 21 3.77 7.40 6.24
C ARG A 21 4.05 8.22 4.99
N SER A 22 4.92 9.20 5.15
CA SER A 22 5.22 10.36 4.27
C SER A 22 5.45 10.16 2.77
N CYS A 23 5.51 8.94 2.28
CA CYS A 23 5.60 8.66 0.86
C CYS A 23 4.32 8.08 0.26
N ARG A 24 3.24 8.10 1.04
CA ARG A 24 1.88 8.01 0.52
C ARG A 24 1.35 9.40 0.22
N GLN A 25 0.86 9.57 -1.00
CA GLN A 25 0.32 10.85 -1.46
C GLN A 25 -1.06 10.61 -2.06
N THR A 26 -1.99 11.51 -1.75
CA THR A 26 -3.35 11.47 -2.29
C THR A 26 -3.59 12.72 -3.11
N PHE A 27 -3.89 12.52 -4.39
CA PHE A 27 -4.21 13.59 -5.34
C PHE A 27 -5.60 13.33 -5.92
N GLY A 28 -6.59 14.13 -5.48
CA GLY A 28 -7.98 13.92 -5.86
C GLY A 28 -8.48 12.52 -5.48
N ALA A 29 -8.85 11.71 -6.49
CA ALA A 29 -9.29 10.33 -6.31
C ALA A 29 -8.14 9.30 -6.31
N ASN A 30 -6.93 9.70 -6.72
CA ASN A 30 -5.79 8.81 -6.85
C ASN A 30 -4.97 8.80 -5.56
N LYS A 31 -4.68 7.60 -5.06
CA LYS A 31 -3.76 7.39 -3.94
C LYS A 31 -2.49 6.71 -4.47
N TYR A 32 -1.33 7.16 -4.04
CA TYR A 32 -0.03 6.62 -4.44
C TYR A 32 0.72 6.16 -3.21
N ASP A 33 1.45 5.04 -3.29
CA ASP A 33 2.27 4.50 -2.19
C ASP A 33 3.67 4.17 -2.68
N LEU A 34 4.53 5.19 -2.62
CA LEU A 34 5.93 5.08 -3.04
C LEU A 34 6.78 4.31 -2.01
N ASN A 35 6.24 3.96 -0.83
CA ASN A 35 6.98 3.11 0.12
C ASN A 35 7.27 1.73 -0.47
N LYS A 36 6.57 1.29 -1.52
CA LYS A 36 6.91 0.06 -2.23
C LYS A 36 8.29 0.10 -2.92
N LEU A 37 8.90 1.27 -3.00
CA LEU A 37 10.19 1.49 -3.65
C LEU A 37 11.32 1.80 -2.63
N ASP A 38 11.02 1.83 -1.33
CA ASP A 38 11.93 2.26 -0.25
C ASP A 38 13.16 1.37 -0.04
N HIS A 39 13.09 0.12 -0.47
CA HIS A 39 14.14 -0.87 -0.37
C HIS A 39 14.96 -0.98 -1.67
N LEU A 40 14.54 -0.31 -2.74
CA LEU A 40 15.19 -0.38 -4.04
C LEU A 40 16.14 0.81 -4.20
N THR A 41 17.41 0.51 -4.47
CA THR A 41 18.39 1.54 -4.84
C THR A 41 18.56 1.55 -6.34
N LEU A 42 18.09 2.62 -6.96
CA LEU A 42 18.17 2.88 -8.39
C LEU A 42 19.50 3.50 -8.74
N SER A 43 20.00 3.17 -9.91
CA SER A 43 21.19 3.79 -10.48
C SER A 43 20.90 4.39 -11.84
N GLY A 44 21.40 5.60 -12.07
CA GLY A 44 21.38 6.29 -13.34
C GLY A 44 22.69 7.03 -13.52
N GLY A 45 23.01 7.51 -14.71
CA GLY A 45 24.31 8.13 -14.90
C GLY A 45 24.52 8.72 -16.28
N ASP A 46 25.58 9.49 -16.36
CA ASP A 46 26.18 9.97 -17.59
C ASP A 46 27.58 9.34 -17.75
N THR A 47 28.45 9.95 -18.54
CA THR A 47 29.82 9.44 -18.79
C THR A 47 30.79 9.71 -17.64
N GLN A 48 30.50 10.67 -16.76
CA GLN A 48 31.38 11.13 -15.69
C GLN A 48 30.86 10.77 -14.30
N PHE A 49 29.54 10.77 -14.13
CA PHE A 49 28.88 10.61 -12.84
C PHE A 49 27.84 9.50 -12.88
N ARG A 50 27.78 8.76 -11.78
CA ARG A 50 26.70 7.84 -11.46
C ARG A 50 25.90 8.41 -10.30
N TYR A 51 24.59 8.40 -10.45
CA TYR A 51 23.62 8.86 -9.48
C TYR A 51 22.95 7.64 -8.86
N LEU A 52 22.76 7.69 -7.55
CA LEU A 52 22.06 6.70 -6.76
C LEU A 52 20.83 7.34 -6.14
N LEU A 53 19.70 6.63 -6.14
CA LEU A 53 18.45 7.09 -5.55
C LEU A 53 17.75 5.91 -4.89
N THR A 54 17.36 6.06 -3.64
CA THR A 54 16.46 5.13 -2.94
C THR A 54 15.15 5.85 -2.71
N PRO A 55 14.13 5.67 -3.57
CA PRO A 55 12.88 6.39 -3.46
C PRO A 55 12.27 6.22 -2.08
N CYS A 56 12.03 7.32 -1.35
CA CYS A 56 11.40 7.24 -0.03
C CYS A 56 12.14 6.43 1.04
N GLY A 57 13.41 6.08 0.77
CA GLY A 57 14.30 5.40 1.67
C GLY A 57 15.68 6.08 1.70
N ILE A 58 16.56 5.53 2.52
CA ILE A 58 17.92 6.02 2.70
C ILE A 58 18.84 5.16 1.84
N VAL A 59 19.73 5.80 1.07
CA VAL A 59 20.72 5.05 0.29
C VAL A 59 21.70 4.37 1.25
N PRO A 60 22.06 3.10 1.02
CA PRO A 60 23.06 2.42 1.82
C PRO A 60 24.39 3.20 1.90
N ALA A 61 24.96 3.28 3.11
CA ALA A 61 26.16 4.08 3.40
C ALA A 61 27.43 3.55 2.71
N ASP A 62 27.42 2.32 2.19
CA ASP A 62 28.48 1.75 1.36
C ASP A 62 28.45 2.27 -0.09
N LYS A 63 27.33 2.85 -0.54
CA LYS A 63 27.13 3.34 -1.92
C LYS A 63 27.26 4.86 -2.02
N CYS A 64 26.65 5.58 -1.09
CA CYS A 64 26.89 7.01 -0.92
C CYS A 64 27.90 7.16 0.21
N GLY A 65 29.17 7.43 -0.14
CA GLY A 65 30.33 7.34 0.75
C GLY A 65 30.16 7.98 2.14
N LYS A 66 31.02 7.56 3.08
CA LYS A 66 31.05 8.05 4.47
C LYS A 66 31.37 9.55 4.49
N SER A 67 30.37 10.41 4.58
CA SER A 67 30.60 11.84 4.79
C SER A 67 30.97 12.07 6.25
N SER A 68 31.99 12.90 6.50
CA SER A 68 32.52 13.17 7.84
C SER A 68 31.64 14.10 8.69
N THR A 69 30.34 14.22 8.38
CA THR A 69 29.43 15.15 9.07
C THR A 69 28.18 14.46 9.63
N PRO A 70 27.63 14.92 10.77
CA PRO A 70 26.49 14.27 11.45
C PRO A 70 25.15 14.28 10.68
N LEU A 71 25.14 14.66 9.40
CA LEU A 71 23.97 14.71 8.51
C LEU A 71 23.60 13.35 7.89
N ASP A 72 24.32 12.28 8.23
CA ASP A 72 24.18 10.91 7.73
C ASP A 72 22.86 10.19 8.04
N LYS A 73 21.84 10.87 8.58
CA LYS A 73 20.56 10.23 8.96
C LYS A 73 19.45 10.29 7.90
N GLY A 74 19.75 10.68 6.65
CA GLY A 74 18.68 10.79 5.65
C GLY A 74 19.06 10.98 4.18
N ILE A 75 20.26 10.63 3.71
CA ILE A 75 20.57 10.78 2.27
C ILE A 75 19.69 9.80 1.47
N THR A 76 18.82 10.33 0.61
CA THR A 76 17.97 9.51 -0.29
C THR A 76 18.51 9.49 -1.71
N SER A 77 19.36 10.44 -2.06
CA SER A 77 20.06 10.42 -3.35
C SER A 77 21.45 11.05 -3.25
N CYS A 78 22.39 10.49 -4.00
CA CYS A 78 23.75 11.02 -4.12
C CYS A 78 24.33 10.85 -5.53
N GLN A 79 25.44 11.53 -5.75
CA GLN A 79 26.25 11.50 -6.95
C GLN A 79 27.65 10.99 -6.60
N GLU A 80 28.14 10.06 -7.41
CA GLU A 80 29.50 9.54 -7.36
C GLU A 80 30.19 9.71 -8.71
N ARG A 81 31.51 9.84 -8.67
CA ARG A 81 32.34 9.96 -9.86
C ARG A 81 32.71 8.58 -10.37
N ILE A 82 32.43 8.28 -11.63
CA ILE A 82 32.65 6.94 -12.21
C ILE A 82 34.13 6.57 -12.21
N ALA A 83 35.01 7.52 -12.60
CA ALA A 83 36.44 7.27 -12.74
C ALA A 83 37.12 6.77 -11.45
N THR A 84 36.65 7.23 -10.30
CA THR A 84 37.24 6.94 -8.98
C THR A 84 36.30 6.13 -8.08
N SER A 85 35.07 5.86 -8.53
CA SER A 85 33.98 5.30 -7.71
C SER A 85 33.84 5.98 -6.35
N SER A 86 34.13 7.29 -6.30
CA SER A 86 34.13 8.08 -5.07
C SER A 86 32.89 8.93 -4.97
N PHE A 87 32.36 9.05 -3.75
CA PHE A 87 31.30 10.00 -3.43
C PHE A 87 31.73 11.42 -3.82
N GLU A 88 30.89 12.09 -4.60
CA GLU A 88 31.10 13.47 -5.01
C GLU A 88 30.22 14.41 -4.17
N SER A 89 28.91 14.14 -4.12
CA SER A 89 27.98 15.04 -3.46
C SER A 89 26.63 14.38 -3.14
N ALA A 90 25.94 14.86 -2.10
CA ALA A 90 24.56 14.50 -1.85
C ALA A 90 23.63 15.28 -2.78
N MET A 91 22.62 14.59 -3.32
CA MET A 91 21.61 15.16 -4.20
C MET A 91 20.35 15.58 -3.42
N GLY A 92 20.01 14.86 -2.37
CA GLY A 92 18.84 15.17 -1.56
C GLY A 92 18.77 14.37 -0.27
N TYR A 93 18.07 14.94 0.71
CA TYR A 93 17.87 14.36 2.03
C TYR A 93 16.37 14.14 2.32
N LEU A 94 16.05 13.13 3.11
CA LEU A 94 14.73 12.96 3.72
C LEU A 94 14.78 13.60 5.11
N ASP A 95 14.37 14.87 5.20
CA ASP A 95 14.35 15.68 6.41
C ASP A 95 12.94 15.72 7.00
N GLY A 96 12.52 14.61 7.62
CA GLY A 96 11.22 14.54 8.26
C GLY A 96 10.12 14.14 7.27
N TYR A 97 9.65 12.92 7.46
CA TYR A 97 8.60 12.32 6.69
C TYR A 97 7.27 13.12 6.88
N GLY A 98 6.89 13.96 5.92
CA GLY A 98 5.49 14.37 5.70
C GLY A 98 5.20 15.87 5.66
N LYS A 99 6.18 16.73 5.99
CA LYS A 99 6.01 18.21 5.97
C LYS A 99 7.33 18.99 5.96
N SER A 100 8.37 18.44 5.34
CA SER A 100 9.59 19.22 5.11
C SER A 100 9.29 20.40 4.17
N PRO A 101 9.72 21.63 4.47
CA PRO A 101 9.64 22.73 3.51
C PRO A 101 10.47 22.47 2.24
N ASN A 102 11.40 21.51 2.31
CA ASN A 102 12.32 21.20 1.22
C ASN A 102 11.87 20.01 0.38
N LEU A 103 10.77 19.32 0.73
CA LEU A 103 10.24 18.16 0.02
C LEU A 103 8.78 18.40 -0.39
N GLU A 104 8.55 18.51 -1.70
CA GLU A 104 7.23 18.77 -2.26
C GLU A 104 6.79 17.60 -3.17
N PHE A 105 5.56 17.14 -2.99
CA PHE A 105 4.95 16.14 -3.88
C PHE A 105 3.83 16.77 -4.71
N LYS A 106 3.82 16.47 -6.01
CA LYS A 106 2.78 16.91 -6.96
C LYS A 106 2.36 15.75 -7.84
N GLU A 107 1.15 15.83 -8.37
CA GLU A 107 0.71 14.89 -9.41
C GLU A 107 1.53 15.10 -10.69
N ASN A 108 1.79 14.01 -11.43
CA ASN A 108 2.52 14.10 -12.69
C ASN A 108 1.74 14.97 -13.70
N PRO A 109 2.38 15.99 -14.31
CA PRO A 109 1.72 16.90 -15.27
C PRO A 109 1.17 16.20 -16.51
N GLN A 110 1.56 14.95 -16.79
CA GLN A 110 0.99 14.14 -17.87
C GLN A 110 -0.49 13.76 -17.65
N GLY A 111 -0.99 13.90 -16.43
CA GLY A 111 -2.41 13.71 -16.10
C GLY A 111 -2.63 12.79 -14.90
N PRO A 112 -3.88 12.70 -14.43
CA PRO A 112 -4.21 11.88 -13.26
C PRO A 112 -3.94 10.40 -13.51
N GLY A 113 -3.40 9.70 -12.51
CA GLY A 113 -3.08 8.27 -12.61
C GLY A 113 -1.74 7.96 -13.29
N THR A 114 -1.06 8.95 -13.88
CA THR A 114 0.21 8.73 -14.61
C THR A 114 1.44 8.68 -13.70
N GLY A 115 1.34 9.17 -12.46
CA GLY A 115 2.40 9.05 -11.45
C GLY A 115 2.53 10.27 -10.54
N VAL A 116 3.69 10.42 -9.91
CA VAL A 116 3.95 11.44 -8.87
C VAL A 116 5.30 12.12 -9.12
N VAL A 117 5.37 13.42 -8.90
CA VAL A 117 6.60 14.20 -8.95
C VAL A 117 7.01 14.57 -7.52
N MET A 118 8.22 14.20 -7.12
CA MET A 118 8.85 14.56 -5.86
C MET A 118 9.94 15.58 -6.12
N THR A 119 9.89 16.74 -5.45
CA THR A 119 10.85 17.83 -5.62
C THR A 119 11.60 18.08 -4.32
N MET A 120 12.93 18.14 -4.39
CA MET A 120 13.83 18.30 -3.25
C MET A 120 14.68 19.58 -3.39
N ARG A 121 14.84 20.33 -2.30
CA ARG A 121 15.60 21.60 -2.23
C ARG A 121 16.56 21.71 -1.04
N ASN A 122 16.95 20.59 -0.44
CA ASN A 122 17.77 20.57 0.78
C ASN A 122 19.24 20.24 0.56
N ALA A 123 19.66 19.98 -0.68
CA ALA A 123 21.08 19.79 -1.00
C ALA A 123 21.70 21.09 -1.53
N LYS A 124 23.03 21.18 -1.41
CA LYS A 124 23.81 22.30 -1.95
C LYS A 124 24.56 21.88 -3.21
N CYS A 125 24.67 22.80 -4.14
CA CYS A 125 25.47 22.69 -5.36
C CYS A 125 26.39 23.92 -5.41
N ASN A 126 27.65 23.74 -5.02
CA ASN A 126 28.59 24.84 -4.78
C ASN A 126 28.00 25.87 -3.79
N MET A 127 27.73 27.09 -4.23
CA MET A 127 27.11 28.15 -3.42
C MET A 127 25.57 28.21 -3.55
N ASN A 128 24.99 27.49 -4.50
CA ASN A 128 23.56 27.52 -4.81
C ASN A 128 22.82 26.34 -4.18
N GLU A 129 21.49 26.46 -4.11
CA GLU A 129 20.63 25.34 -3.75
C GLU A 129 20.50 24.37 -4.92
N ARG A 130 20.65 23.08 -4.64
CA ARG A 130 20.43 22.02 -5.62
C ARG A 130 18.95 21.69 -5.65
N LEU A 131 18.36 21.72 -6.84
CA LEU A 131 16.97 21.34 -7.06
C LEU A 131 16.93 19.96 -7.72
N VAL A 132 16.35 18.97 -7.05
CA VAL A 132 16.20 17.63 -7.62
C VAL A 132 14.73 17.34 -7.80
N LYS A 133 14.29 17.17 -9.05
CA LYS A 133 12.93 16.78 -9.39
C LYS A 133 12.94 15.33 -9.85
N ILE A 134 12.26 14.47 -9.11
CA ILE A 134 12.11 13.05 -9.42
C ILE A 134 10.68 12.81 -9.88
N THR A 135 10.53 12.39 -11.13
CA THR A 135 9.26 12.04 -11.76
C THR A 135 9.11 10.52 -11.73
N PHE A 136 8.23 10.04 -10.86
CA PHE A 136 7.80 8.65 -10.83
C PHE A 136 6.66 8.45 -11.82
N VAL A 137 6.89 7.63 -12.85
CA VAL A 137 5.92 7.31 -13.90
C VAL A 137 5.35 5.92 -13.63
N CYS A 138 4.03 5.82 -13.63
CA CYS A 138 3.33 4.54 -13.50
C CYS A 138 3.63 3.66 -14.71
N ASP A 139 4.26 2.52 -14.46
CA ASP A 139 4.48 1.48 -15.46
C ASP A 139 4.25 0.11 -14.81
N THR A 140 3.13 -0.53 -15.12
CA THR A 140 2.74 -1.81 -14.52
C THR A 140 3.65 -2.97 -14.91
N SER A 141 4.52 -2.80 -15.92
CA SER A 141 5.44 -3.84 -16.37
C SER A 141 6.73 -3.92 -15.53
N ILE A 142 7.03 -2.87 -14.74
CA ILE A 142 8.31 -2.74 -14.01
C ILE A 142 8.06 -2.78 -12.50
N THR A 143 8.03 -3.97 -11.91
CA THR A 143 7.79 -4.14 -10.46
C THR A 143 8.98 -3.66 -9.63
N ASN A 144 10.19 -4.06 -10.00
CA ASN A 144 11.42 -3.78 -9.28
C ASN A 144 12.38 -2.98 -10.18
N PRO A 145 12.21 -1.65 -10.29
CA PRO A 145 13.13 -0.83 -11.06
C PRO A 145 14.56 -0.91 -10.47
N THR A 146 15.55 -0.92 -11.34
CA THR A 146 16.99 -0.85 -10.98
C THR A 146 17.68 0.35 -11.62
N THR A 147 17.08 0.91 -12.68
CA THR A 147 17.61 2.02 -13.45
C THR A 147 16.72 3.25 -13.35
N MET A 148 17.32 4.41 -13.57
CA MET A 148 16.62 5.70 -13.69
C MET A 148 17.30 6.56 -14.76
N ASP A 149 16.49 7.41 -15.40
CA ASP A 149 17.00 8.39 -16.37
C ASP A 149 17.31 9.69 -15.62
N VAL A 150 18.51 10.24 -15.81
CA VAL A 150 18.94 11.49 -15.17
C VAL A 150 19.27 12.51 -16.24
N LYS A 151 18.70 13.71 -16.12
CA LYS A 151 19.03 14.87 -16.95
C LYS A 151 19.53 15.99 -16.05
N GLU A 152 20.78 16.36 -16.24
CA GLU A 152 21.38 17.51 -15.56
C GLU A 152 21.18 18.78 -16.38
N ASN A 153 20.74 19.84 -15.71
CA ASN A 153 20.62 21.18 -16.27
C ASN A 153 21.73 22.06 -15.65
N PRO A 154 22.43 22.91 -16.44
CA PRO A 154 23.52 23.78 -15.96
C PRO A 154 23.22 24.62 -14.70
N THR A 155 21.96 24.84 -14.34
CA THR A 155 21.55 25.61 -13.16
C THR A 155 21.44 24.79 -11.87
N CYS A 156 22.24 23.73 -11.69
CA CYS A 156 22.17 22.82 -10.53
C CYS A 156 20.77 22.19 -10.33
N GLN A 157 20.06 21.95 -11.44
CA GLN A 157 18.75 21.29 -11.44
C GLN A 157 18.90 19.90 -12.07
N PHE A 158 18.33 18.90 -11.41
CA PHE A 158 18.41 17.51 -11.83
C PHE A 158 17.00 16.98 -12.03
N ASP A 159 16.67 16.61 -13.26
CA ASP A 159 15.42 15.95 -13.61
C ASP A 159 15.66 14.45 -13.71
N ILE A 160 15.14 13.70 -12.74
CA ILE A 160 15.23 12.25 -12.65
C ILE A 160 13.89 11.65 -13.05
N THR A 161 13.89 10.63 -13.90
CA THR A 161 12.67 9.88 -14.26
C THR A 161 12.82 8.43 -13.85
N VAL A 162 11.82 7.92 -13.12
CA VAL A 162 11.76 6.54 -12.63
C VAL A 162 10.45 5.92 -13.11
N LYS A 163 10.53 4.81 -13.84
CA LYS A 163 9.35 4.04 -14.25
C LYS A 163 9.17 2.86 -13.30
N ALA A 164 8.01 2.73 -12.68
CA ALA A 164 7.76 1.66 -11.73
C ALA A 164 6.26 1.35 -11.57
N ALA A 165 5.93 0.10 -11.27
CA ALA A 165 4.59 -0.32 -10.91
C ALA A 165 4.20 0.25 -9.53
N GLY A 166 5.19 0.47 -8.65
CA GLY A 166 5.00 1.15 -7.36
C GLY A 166 4.58 2.62 -7.48
N ALA A 167 4.77 3.24 -8.65
CA ALA A 167 4.33 4.61 -8.93
C ALA A 167 2.89 4.69 -9.46
N CYS A 168 2.21 3.55 -9.63
CA CYS A 168 0.82 3.50 -10.07
C CYS A 168 -0.16 3.78 -8.93
N PRO A 169 -1.34 4.34 -9.22
CA PRO A 169 -2.35 4.58 -8.22
C PRO A 169 -2.82 3.25 -7.59
N ILE A 170 -2.94 3.26 -6.27
CA ILE A 170 -3.49 2.15 -5.49
C ILE A 170 -4.98 2.10 -5.79
N LYS A 171 -5.43 0.95 -6.31
CA LYS A 171 -6.84 0.61 -6.32
C LYS A 171 -7.22 0.20 -4.91
N GLU A 172 -7.68 1.13 -4.09
CA GLU A 172 -8.28 0.74 -2.82
C GLU A 172 -9.58 -0.01 -3.11
N GLY A 173 -9.66 -1.25 -2.64
CA GLY A 173 -10.90 -2.01 -2.66
C GLY A 173 -11.89 -1.28 -1.76
N GLY A 174 -12.86 -0.59 -2.36
CA GLY A 174 -14.01 -0.10 -1.61
C GLY A 174 -14.70 -1.28 -0.93
N VAL A 175 -15.21 -1.06 0.28
CA VAL A 175 -16.10 -2.03 0.92
C VAL A 175 -17.26 -2.27 -0.04
N SER A 176 -17.37 -3.48 -0.57
CA SER A 176 -18.45 -3.83 -1.50
C SER A 176 -19.79 -3.54 -0.82
N GLY A 177 -20.75 -2.98 -1.55
CA GLY A 177 -22.10 -2.74 -1.03
C GLY A 177 -22.73 -4.00 -0.43
N GLY A 178 -22.34 -5.19 -0.92
CA GLY A 178 -22.73 -6.46 -0.33
C GLY A 178 -22.23 -6.65 1.11
N THR A 179 -20.99 -6.27 1.41
CA THR A 179 -20.43 -6.33 2.77
C THR A 179 -21.17 -5.37 3.70
N VAL A 180 -21.47 -4.15 3.24
CA VAL A 180 -22.26 -3.17 4.01
C VAL A 180 -23.66 -3.72 4.31
N PHE A 181 -24.32 -4.31 3.31
CA PHE A 181 -25.64 -4.94 3.48
C PHE A 181 -25.62 -6.07 4.51
N ILE A 182 -24.61 -6.95 4.46
CA ILE A 182 -24.45 -8.05 5.42
C ILE A 182 -24.26 -7.52 6.85
N ILE A 183 -23.45 -6.46 7.02
CA ILE A 183 -23.23 -5.84 8.34
C ILE A 183 -24.55 -5.31 8.90
N ILE A 184 -25.36 -4.61 8.09
CA ILE A 184 -26.67 -4.10 8.52
C ILE A 184 -27.60 -5.25 8.92
N LEU A 185 -27.68 -6.29 8.10
CA LEU A 185 -28.52 -7.47 8.38
C LEU A 185 -28.12 -8.15 9.69
N LEU A 186 -26.82 -8.34 9.93
CA LEU A 186 -26.32 -8.97 11.15
C LEU A 186 -26.70 -8.17 12.40
N VAL A 187 -26.65 -6.84 12.33
CA VAL A 187 -27.04 -5.99 13.45
C VAL A 187 -28.55 -6.08 13.73
N LEU A 188 -29.39 -6.10 12.69
CA LEU A 188 -30.85 -6.29 12.86
C LEU A 188 -31.17 -7.65 13.49
N VAL A 189 -30.45 -8.70 13.11
CA VAL A 189 -30.59 -10.04 13.71
C VAL A 189 -30.27 -10.02 15.20
N ILE A 190 -29.19 -9.36 15.62
CA ILE A 190 -28.82 -9.26 17.04
C ILE A 190 -29.92 -8.55 17.83
N VAL A 191 -30.46 -7.45 17.32
CA VAL A 191 -31.56 -6.72 17.99
C VAL A 191 -32.80 -7.58 18.12
N TYR A 192 -33.16 -8.28 17.05
CA TYR A 192 -34.31 -9.17 17.05
C TYR A 192 -34.14 -10.31 18.06
N LEU A 193 -32.95 -10.93 18.12
CA LEU A 193 -32.65 -11.98 19.09
C LEU A 193 -32.69 -11.45 20.52
N LEU A 194 -32.01 -10.35 20.82
CA LEU A 194 -31.98 -9.76 22.16
C LEU A 194 -33.38 -9.31 22.62
N GLY A 195 -34.12 -8.63 21.74
CA GLY A 195 -35.48 -8.18 22.02
C GLY A 195 -36.44 -9.34 22.23
N GLY A 196 -36.39 -10.37 21.38
CA GLY A 196 -37.24 -11.55 21.50
C GLY A 196 -36.89 -12.41 22.72
N ILE A 197 -35.60 -12.54 23.06
CA ILE A 197 -35.16 -13.22 24.29
C ILE A 197 -35.69 -12.47 25.53
N LEU A 198 -35.56 -11.14 25.57
CA LEU A 198 -36.09 -10.34 26.68
C LEU A 198 -37.61 -10.50 26.78
N TYR A 199 -38.33 -10.42 25.67
CA TYR A 199 -39.78 -10.58 25.64
C TYR A 199 -40.20 -11.96 26.15
N ASN A 200 -39.68 -13.04 25.58
CA ASN A 200 -40.05 -14.41 25.94
C ASN A 200 -39.64 -14.78 27.38
N ARG A 201 -38.55 -14.20 27.88
CA ARG A 201 -38.07 -14.47 29.25
C ARG A 201 -38.83 -13.69 30.31
N PHE A 202 -39.15 -12.41 30.08
CA PHE A 202 -39.82 -11.58 31.08
C PHE A 202 -41.36 -11.68 31.04
N LYS A 203 -41.97 -11.85 29.86
CA LYS A 203 -43.43 -11.95 29.70
C LYS A 203 -43.94 -13.39 29.77
N GLU A 204 -43.33 -14.29 29.00
CA GLU A 204 -43.81 -15.68 28.83
C GLU A 204 -43.13 -16.68 29.81
N LYS A 205 -42.14 -16.23 30.59
CA LYS A 205 -41.37 -17.04 31.57
C LYS A 205 -40.80 -18.34 31.00
N GLN A 206 -40.55 -18.40 29.70
CA GLN A 206 -39.99 -19.59 29.08
C GLN A 206 -38.53 -19.77 29.49
N THR A 207 -38.07 -21.03 29.58
CA THR A 207 -36.72 -21.40 29.98
C THR A 207 -36.07 -22.35 28.97
N GLY A 208 -34.75 -22.29 28.85
CA GLY A 208 -33.98 -23.11 27.90
C GLY A 208 -34.03 -22.58 26.46
N LEU A 209 -33.93 -23.48 25.48
CA LEU A 209 -33.88 -23.15 24.04
C LEU A 209 -35.16 -22.50 23.49
N ALA A 210 -36.29 -22.60 24.21
CA ALA A 210 -37.55 -21.97 23.84
C ALA A 210 -37.55 -20.44 24.01
N VAL A 211 -36.58 -19.89 24.74
CA VAL A 211 -36.45 -18.43 24.92
C VAL A 211 -36.12 -17.72 23.61
N LEU A 212 -35.45 -18.42 22.67
CA LEU A 212 -35.12 -17.86 21.37
C LEU A 212 -36.39 -17.64 20.53
N PRO A 213 -36.57 -16.46 19.93
CA PRO A 213 -37.70 -16.22 19.03
C PRO A 213 -37.54 -17.04 17.75
N HIS A 214 -38.49 -17.95 17.47
CA HIS A 214 -38.49 -18.86 16.32
C HIS A 214 -37.23 -19.77 16.22
N PRO A 215 -37.02 -20.69 17.19
CA PRO A 215 -35.77 -21.45 17.29
C PRO A 215 -35.54 -22.38 16.07
N GLY A 216 -36.60 -22.93 15.49
CA GLY A 216 -36.52 -23.77 14.30
C GLY A 216 -35.92 -23.05 13.09
N PHE A 217 -36.28 -21.78 12.89
CA PHE A 217 -35.74 -20.95 11.80
C PHE A 217 -34.23 -20.73 11.95
N TRP A 218 -33.76 -20.39 13.15
CA TRP A 218 -32.33 -20.14 13.41
C TRP A 218 -31.48 -21.40 13.30
N LEU A 219 -31.98 -22.53 13.80
CA LEU A 219 -31.31 -23.82 13.65
C LEU A 219 -31.16 -24.22 12.18
N LEU A 220 -32.20 -23.97 11.37
CA LEU A 220 -32.20 -24.25 9.93
C LEU A 220 -31.19 -23.37 9.19
N ILE A 221 -31.17 -22.06 9.47
CA ILE A 221 -30.21 -21.13 8.86
C ILE A 221 -28.76 -21.47 9.21
N VAL A 222 -28.46 -21.74 10.49
CA VAL A 222 -27.10 -22.09 10.92
C VAL A 222 -26.69 -23.44 10.30
N GLY A 223 -27.60 -24.43 10.28
CA GLY A 223 -27.35 -25.73 9.64
C GLY A 223 -27.07 -25.62 8.13
N LEU A 224 -27.86 -24.81 7.41
CA LEU A 224 -27.63 -24.55 5.98
C LEU A 224 -26.33 -23.80 5.74
N SER A 225 -26.00 -22.81 6.58
CA SER A 225 -24.78 -22.02 6.47
C SER A 225 -23.52 -22.90 6.65
N LEU A 226 -23.51 -23.77 7.67
CA LEU A 226 -22.44 -24.73 7.90
C LEU A 226 -22.27 -25.71 6.73
N THR A 227 -23.39 -26.13 6.12
CA THR A 227 -23.38 -27.01 4.95
C THR A 227 -22.77 -26.32 3.73
N GLY A 228 -23.13 -25.05 3.49
CA GLY A 228 -22.54 -24.22 2.44
C GLY A 228 -21.04 -23.99 2.65
N CYS A 229 -20.61 -23.64 3.87
CA CYS A 229 -19.19 -23.44 4.18
C CYS A 229 -18.38 -24.72 3.96
N ARG A 230 -18.90 -25.89 4.37
CA ARG A 230 -18.24 -27.18 4.13
C ARG A 230 -18.11 -27.47 2.63
N PHE A 231 -19.14 -27.17 1.85
CA PHE A 231 -19.09 -27.30 0.40
C PHE A 231 -18.01 -26.41 -0.22
N CYS A 232 -17.99 -25.11 0.10
CA CYS A 232 -16.98 -24.17 -0.39
C CYS A 232 -15.56 -24.59 -0.01
N ILE A 233 -15.33 -24.99 1.24
CA ILE A 233 -14.02 -25.45 1.72
C ILE A 233 -13.58 -26.72 0.98
N ASN A 234 -14.50 -27.66 0.74
CA ASN A 234 -14.20 -28.89 0.02
C ASN A 234 -13.93 -28.63 -1.48
N SER A 235 -14.68 -27.74 -2.12
CA SER A 235 -14.41 -27.32 -3.50
C SER A 235 -13.03 -26.65 -3.63
N ILE A 236 -12.67 -25.76 -2.69
CA ILE A 236 -11.35 -25.13 -2.67
C ILE A 236 -10.24 -26.18 -2.49
N ARG A 237 -10.40 -27.11 -1.53
CA ARG A 237 -9.43 -28.21 -1.32
C ARG A 237 -9.26 -29.11 -2.54
N ASN A 238 -10.34 -29.42 -3.25
CA ASN A 238 -10.30 -30.23 -4.47
C ASN A 238 -9.61 -29.48 -5.63
N CYS A 239 -9.78 -28.16 -5.73
CA CYS A 239 -9.03 -27.34 -6.68
C CYS A 239 -7.52 -27.31 -6.37
N PHE A 240 -7.14 -27.30 -5.09
CA PHE A 240 -5.72 -27.34 -4.70
C PHE A 240 -5.06 -28.72 -4.85
N GLN A 241 -5.83 -29.82 -4.76
CA GLN A 241 -5.31 -31.19 -4.94
C GLN A 241 -5.30 -31.66 -6.42
N GLY A 242 -6.03 -30.98 -7.31
CA GLY A 242 -6.06 -31.27 -8.75
C GLY A 242 -4.74 -31.01 -9.50
N ASN A 243 -3.74 -30.39 -8.87
CA ASN A 243 -2.44 -30.09 -9.47
C ASN A 243 -1.30 -31.06 -9.07
N SER A 244 -1.60 -32.18 -8.38
CA SER A 244 -0.58 -33.16 -7.97
C SER A 244 -0.74 -34.55 -8.60
N ALA A 245 -1.65 -34.73 -9.55
CA ALA A 245 -1.79 -36.00 -10.28
C ALA A 245 -1.35 -35.83 -11.75
N THR A 246 -0.04 -35.76 -11.98
CA THR A 246 0.54 -36.08 -13.29
C THR A 246 1.86 -36.82 -13.08
N SER A 247 1.98 -37.94 -13.80
CA SER A 247 3.13 -38.84 -13.97
C SER A 247 3.36 -39.92 -12.89
N SER A 248 2.82 -41.11 -13.15
CA SER A 248 3.69 -42.26 -13.41
C SER A 248 2.91 -43.28 -14.25
N GLY A 249 3.23 -43.34 -15.54
CA GLY A 249 2.76 -44.41 -16.41
C GLY A 249 3.36 -45.74 -15.98
N LYS A 250 2.55 -46.79 -16.04
CA LYS A 250 3.00 -48.17 -16.19
C LYS A 250 2.29 -48.74 -17.41
N TYR A 251 3.06 -48.92 -18.48
CA TYR A 251 2.73 -49.86 -19.53
C TYR A 251 3.00 -51.26 -18.96
N GLU A 252 1.98 -52.11 -18.93
CA GLU A 252 2.17 -53.54 -18.73
C GLU A 252 1.55 -54.20 -19.96
N SER A 253 2.43 -54.58 -20.88
CA SER A 253 2.13 -55.35 -22.09
C SER A 253 2.08 -56.83 -21.75
N VAL A 254 1.04 -57.49 -22.29
CA VAL A 254 0.90 -58.93 -22.46
C VAL A 254 2.05 -59.50 -23.28
#